data_AF-A0A7X0L3E8-F1
#
_entry.id   AF-A0A7X0L3E8-F1
#
_cell.length_a   1.000
_cell.length_b   1.000
_cell.length_c   1.000
_cell.angle_alpha   90.00
_cell.angle_beta   90.00
_cell.angle_gamma   90.00
#
_symmetry.space_group_name_H-M   'P 1'
#
loop_
_entity.id
_entity.type
_entity.pdbx_description
1 polymer ?
#
loop_
_entity_poly.entity_id
_entity_poly.type
_entity_poly.pdbx_seq_one_letter_code
_entity_poly.pdbx_strand_id
1 'polypeptide(L)'
;MSRLRIFETDPDAKPKPREGSDIVGRFRSGMMDGRTPVSLSEWRVTTGDPDVAAYVAEKFGGSPEEWETESEENLQVLTSASKVRVIIDGPDAISSDMRLYGMNGQIIHHCDGVEYLSPEEDAGEPCGCPKLFAERKALAKSGRGPKPATRIVFTLADAPHLGKFAMGSGSWDLVRVLHEYENKIEDVRDDHDGASALCTLALENVEFVPKGGPMKGKTVSYMKPTLTVHGPAAKDAAEGTVTV
;
A
#
# COMPACT_ATOMS: atom_id res chain seq x y z
N MET A 1 -0.43 -39.70 -17.64
CA MET A 1 0.14 -38.51 -16.97
C MET A 1 0.31 -38.85 -15.50
N SER A 2 1.55 -38.98 -15.02
CA SER A 2 1.82 -39.29 -13.61
C SER A 2 1.53 -38.04 -12.77
N ARG A 3 0.53 -38.13 -11.87
CA ARG A 3 0.28 -37.08 -10.86
C ARG A 3 1.22 -37.35 -9.68
N LEU A 4 2.04 -36.36 -9.35
CA LEU A 4 2.90 -36.40 -8.16
C LEU A 4 2.01 -36.53 -6.91
N ARG A 5 2.18 -37.61 -6.14
CA ARG A 5 1.35 -37.91 -4.95
C ARG A 5 2.04 -37.59 -3.61
N ILE A 6 3.00 -36.67 -3.63
CA ILE A 6 3.89 -36.36 -2.49
C ILE A 6 3.15 -35.91 -1.23
N PHE A 7 1.94 -35.37 -1.36
CA PHE A 7 1.12 -34.89 -0.25
C PHE A 7 0.23 -35.98 0.36
N GLU A 8 0.27 -37.22 -0.13
CA GLU A 8 -0.45 -38.33 0.51
C GLU A 8 0.26 -38.85 1.76
N THR A 9 1.59 -38.70 1.81
CA THR A 9 2.43 -39.10 2.96
C THR A 9 2.76 -37.94 3.90
N ASP A 10 2.52 -36.71 3.46
CA ASP A 10 2.67 -35.49 4.24
C ASP A 10 1.54 -34.51 3.85
N PRO A 11 0.32 -34.76 4.34
CA PRO A 11 -0.85 -33.94 4.01
C PRO A 11 -0.76 -32.53 4.59
N ASP A 12 -0.01 -32.34 5.68
CA ASP A 12 0.18 -31.05 6.35
C ASP A 12 1.13 -30.12 5.57
N ALA A 13 2.06 -30.68 4.78
CA ALA A 13 2.89 -29.93 3.85
C ALA A 13 2.19 -29.50 2.55
N LYS A 14 0.90 -29.85 2.36
CA LYS A 14 0.14 -29.38 1.21
C LYS A 14 0.06 -27.85 1.25
N PRO A 15 0.38 -27.14 0.15
CA PRO A 15 0.29 -25.68 0.12
C PRO A 15 -1.10 -25.25 0.58
N LYS A 16 -1.16 -24.47 1.65
CA LYS A 16 -2.42 -23.88 2.08
C LYS A 16 -2.96 -23.04 0.91
N PRO A 17 -4.25 -23.18 0.54
CA PRO A 17 -4.87 -22.26 -0.40
C PRO A 17 -4.59 -20.84 0.08
N ARG A 18 -4.00 -20.00 -0.77
CA ARG A 18 -3.91 -18.57 -0.45
C ARG A 18 -5.35 -18.10 -0.35
N GLU A 19 -5.78 -17.71 0.84
CA GLU A 19 -7.07 -17.03 0.99
C GLU A 19 -7.02 -15.83 0.03
N GLY A 20 -7.99 -15.77 -0.88
CA GLY A 20 -8.12 -14.67 -1.80
C GLY A 20 -8.11 -13.38 -0.99
N SER A 21 -7.20 -12.48 -1.32
CA SER A 21 -7.20 -11.15 -0.72
C SER A 21 -8.51 -10.49 -1.12
N ASP A 22 -9.32 -10.01 -0.17
CA ASP A 22 -10.52 -9.15 -0.41
C ASP A 22 -10.21 -7.83 -1.16
N ILE A 23 -8.98 -7.70 -1.68
CA ILE A 23 -8.49 -6.54 -2.41
C ILE A 23 -8.70 -6.79 -3.90
N VAL A 24 -9.64 -6.05 -4.47
CA VAL A 24 -10.00 -6.13 -5.89
C VAL A 24 -9.02 -5.37 -6.79
N GLY A 25 -8.18 -4.49 -6.23
CA GLY A 25 -7.18 -3.76 -7.00
C GLY A 25 -6.16 -3.02 -6.15
N ARG A 26 -5.03 -2.67 -6.76
CA ARG A 26 -3.93 -1.99 -6.07
C ARG A 26 -3.54 -0.69 -6.76
N PHE A 27 -3.52 0.39 -5.97
CA PHE A 27 -2.99 1.68 -6.40
C PHE A 27 -1.49 1.72 -6.17
N ARG A 28 -0.74 2.08 -7.21
CA ARG A 28 0.72 2.09 -7.23
C ARG A 28 1.24 3.46 -7.66
N SER A 29 2.20 3.98 -6.90
CA SER A 29 2.86 5.28 -7.15
C SER A 29 4.09 5.19 -8.06
N GLY A 30 4.36 4.00 -8.59
CA GLY A 30 5.58 3.70 -9.35
C GLY A 30 5.44 2.42 -10.14
N MET A 31 6.34 2.24 -11.11
CA MET A 31 6.44 1.03 -11.92
C MET A 31 7.89 0.75 -12.31
N MET A 32 8.11 -0.42 -12.90
CA MET A 32 9.39 -0.74 -13.55
C MET A 32 9.25 -0.38 -15.03
N ASP A 33 10.13 0.49 -15.52
CA ASP A 33 10.37 0.70 -16.94
C ASP A 33 11.65 -0.07 -17.32
N GLY A 34 11.47 -1.27 -17.86
CA GLY A 34 12.53 -2.26 -17.99
C GLY A 34 13.16 -2.61 -16.65
N ARG A 35 14.41 -2.19 -16.44
CA ARG A 35 15.17 -2.42 -15.19
C ARG A 35 15.20 -1.19 -14.26
N THR A 36 14.55 -0.11 -14.65
CA THR A 36 14.60 1.16 -13.94
C THR A 36 13.29 1.38 -13.18
N PRO A 37 13.33 1.59 -11.86
CA PRO A 37 12.14 2.03 -11.13
C PRO A 37 11.82 3.47 -11.50
N VAL A 38 10.58 3.71 -11.95
CA VAL A 38 10.05 5.02 -12.32
C VAL A 38 8.98 5.43 -11.33
N SER A 39 9.09 6.64 -10.82
CA SER A 39 8.06 7.28 -10.01
C SER A 39 6.98 7.87 -10.92
N LEU A 40 5.72 7.63 -10.61
CA LEU A 40 4.59 8.12 -11.42
C LEU A 40 4.00 9.39 -10.82
N SER A 41 3.59 10.33 -11.68
CA SER A 41 2.83 11.52 -11.31
C SER A 41 1.34 11.21 -11.07
N GLU A 42 0.82 10.22 -11.80
CA GLU A 42 -0.55 9.71 -11.71
C GLU A 42 -0.59 8.28 -11.18
N TRP A 43 -1.76 7.84 -10.76
CA TRP A 43 -1.94 6.49 -10.24
C TRP A 43 -1.87 5.45 -11.36
N ARG A 44 -1.07 4.40 -11.12
CA ARG A 44 -1.24 3.11 -11.81
C ARG A 44 -2.10 2.21 -10.95
N VAL A 45 -3.15 1.63 -11.52
CA VAL A 45 -4.00 0.65 -10.84
C VAL A 45 -3.79 -0.72 -11.45
N THR A 46 -3.56 -1.74 -10.63
CA THR A 46 -3.47 -3.15 -11.07
C THR A 46 -4.60 -3.97 -10.50
N THR A 47 -5.19 -4.86 -11.30
CA THR A 47 -6.32 -5.72 -10.91
C THR A 47 -6.36 -6.98 -11.78
N GLY A 48 -7.02 -8.04 -11.32
CA GLY A 48 -7.37 -9.20 -12.13
C GLY A 48 -8.80 -9.17 -12.66
N ASP A 49 -9.59 -8.16 -12.24
CA ASP A 49 -11.01 -8.04 -12.54
C ASP A 49 -11.22 -7.03 -13.69
N PRO A 50 -11.74 -7.47 -14.86
CA PRO A 50 -12.02 -6.60 -15.98
C PRO A 50 -13.03 -5.49 -15.69
N ASP A 51 -14.01 -5.73 -14.82
CA ASP A 51 -15.04 -4.74 -14.47
C ASP A 51 -14.44 -3.63 -13.60
N VAL A 52 -13.54 -4.00 -12.68
CA VAL A 52 -12.75 -3.03 -11.91
C VAL A 52 -11.85 -2.20 -12.83
N ALA A 53 -11.15 -2.85 -13.77
CA ALA A 53 -10.28 -2.14 -14.70
C ALA A 53 -11.07 -1.17 -15.59
N ALA A 54 -12.23 -1.58 -16.10
CA ALA A 54 -13.11 -0.76 -16.91
C ALA A 54 -13.61 0.47 -16.13
N TYR A 55 -14.10 0.28 -14.90
CA TYR A 55 -14.54 1.39 -14.06
C TYR A 55 -13.42 2.39 -13.78
N VAL A 56 -12.23 1.90 -13.42
CA VAL A 56 -11.06 2.74 -13.14
C VAL A 56 -10.68 3.57 -14.37
N ALA A 57 -10.68 2.95 -15.56
CA ALA A 57 -10.37 3.64 -16.81
C ALA A 57 -11.43 4.70 -17.16
N GLU A 58 -12.71 4.39 -16.98
CA GLU A 58 -13.80 5.36 -17.20
C GLU A 58 -13.68 6.55 -16.24
N LYS A 59 -13.47 6.27 -14.94
CA LYS A 59 -13.52 7.28 -13.88
C LYS A 59 -12.26 8.13 -13.80
N PHE A 60 -11.09 7.52 -13.98
CA PHE A 60 -9.79 8.15 -13.75
C PHE A 60 -8.96 8.29 -15.04
N GLY A 61 -9.51 7.90 -16.19
CA GLY A 61 -8.84 7.94 -17.48
C GLY A 61 -7.89 6.76 -17.70
N GLY A 62 -7.33 6.71 -18.92
CA GLY A 62 -6.48 5.61 -19.37
C GLY A 62 -7.25 4.53 -20.11
N SER A 63 -6.61 3.38 -20.28
CA SER A 63 -7.20 2.18 -20.88
C SER A 63 -6.70 0.93 -20.16
N PRO A 64 -7.55 -0.08 -19.93
CA PRO A 64 -7.10 -1.37 -19.44
C PRO A 64 -6.15 -2.04 -20.44
N GLU A 65 -5.02 -2.51 -19.95
CA GLU A 65 -4.06 -3.30 -20.73
C GLU A 65 -3.50 -4.46 -19.90
N GLU A 66 -3.15 -5.56 -20.55
CA GLU A 66 -2.42 -6.64 -19.91
C GLU A 66 -0.97 -6.22 -19.64
N TRP A 67 -0.39 -6.71 -18.55
CA TRP A 67 1.02 -6.50 -18.23
C TRP A 67 1.69 -7.76 -17.71
N GLU A 68 3.01 -7.80 -17.82
CA GLU A 68 3.81 -8.95 -17.41
C GLU A 68 3.86 -9.08 -15.88
N THR A 69 3.14 -10.07 -15.35
CA THR A 69 3.13 -10.43 -13.93
C THR A 69 2.89 -11.92 -13.75
N GLU A 70 3.39 -12.48 -12.66
CA GLU A 70 3.07 -13.86 -12.21
C GLU A 70 1.88 -13.88 -11.25
N SER A 71 1.34 -12.71 -10.88
CA SER A 71 0.17 -12.58 -10.02
C SER A 71 -1.14 -12.63 -10.81
N GLU A 72 -2.25 -12.80 -10.09
CA GLU A 72 -3.61 -12.72 -10.65
C GLU A 72 -4.00 -11.30 -11.09
N GLU A 73 -3.20 -10.28 -10.76
CA GLU A 73 -3.43 -8.88 -11.16
C GLU A 73 -2.89 -8.61 -12.56
N ASN A 74 -3.36 -9.35 -13.58
CA ASN A 74 -2.82 -9.29 -14.93
C ASN A 74 -3.25 -8.07 -15.74
N LEU A 75 -4.18 -7.25 -15.24
CA LEU A 75 -4.60 -5.98 -15.87
C LEU A 75 -3.96 -4.79 -15.16
N GLN A 76 -3.60 -3.78 -15.93
CA GLN A 76 -3.21 -2.46 -15.44
C GLN A 76 -3.97 -1.34 -16.14
N VAL A 77 -4.16 -0.23 -15.43
CA VAL A 77 -4.66 1.02 -15.96
C VAL A 77 -3.70 2.14 -15.54
N LEU A 78 -3.08 2.80 -16.51
CA LEU A 78 -2.34 4.04 -16.29
C LEU A 78 -3.33 5.20 -16.36
N THR A 79 -3.68 5.74 -15.19
CA THR A 79 -4.72 6.78 -15.08
C THR A 79 -4.17 8.17 -15.40
N SER A 80 -5.06 9.15 -15.60
CA SER A 80 -4.71 10.58 -15.59
C SER A 80 -4.93 11.24 -14.22
N ALA A 81 -5.34 10.46 -13.21
CA ALA A 81 -5.64 10.95 -11.88
C ALA A 81 -4.42 10.87 -10.96
N SER A 82 -3.99 12.00 -10.42
CA SER A 82 -3.05 12.06 -9.29
C SER A 82 -3.76 12.07 -7.94
N LYS A 83 -5.08 12.23 -7.90
CA LYS A 83 -5.91 12.29 -6.69
C LYS A 83 -7.17 11.46 -6.85
N VAL A 84 -7.51 10.70 -5.82
CA VAL A 84 -8.74 9.90 -5.77
C VAL A 84 -9.45 10.08 -4.43
N ARG A 85 -10.78 10.09 -4.45
CA ARG A 85 -11.60 10.10 -3.23
C ARG A 85 -11.81 8.68 -2.76
N VAL A 86 -11.52 8.42 -1.49
CA VAL A 86 -11.54 7.10 -0.89
C VAL A 86 -12.27 7.13 0.44
N ILE A 87 -12.78 5.98 0.85
CA ILE A 87 -13.34 5.77 2.18
C ILE A 87 -12.42 4.84 2.94
N ILE A 88 -12.06 5.22 4.16
CA ILE A 88 -11.23 4.42 5.05
C ILE A 88 -12.08 4.01 6.25
N ASP A 89 -12.22 2.70 6.46
CA ASP A 89 -13.13 2.11 7.46
C ASP A 89 -12.76 2.47 8.90
N GLY A 90 -11.48 2.69 9.18
CA GLY A 90 -10.97 3.01 10.51
C GLY A 90 -9.44 3.06 10.53
N PRO A 91 -8.84 3.35 11.70
CA PRO A 91 -7.38 3.46 11.82
C PRO A 91 -6.68 2.15 11.44
N ASP A 92 -7.26 0.99 11.76
CA ASP A 92 -6.70 -0.35 11.44
C ASP A 92 -6.57 -0.64 9.93
N ALA A 93 -7.24 0.15 9.08
CA ALA A 93 -7.07 0.05 7.63
C ALA A 93 -5.72 0.61 7.15
N ILE A 94 -5.02 1.35 8.01
CA ILE A 94 -3.65 1.79 7.85
C ILE A 94 -2.77 0.86 8.68
N SER A 95 -1.79 0.24 8.04
CA SER A 95 -0.79 -0.58 8.73
C SER A 95 0.59 -0.17 8.24
N SER A 96 1.56 -0.20 9.13
CA SER A 96 2.96 -0.01 8.74
C SER A 96 3.85 -0.87 9.60
N ASP A 97 4.69 -1.64 8.92
CA ASP A 97 5.76 -2.41 9.53
C ASP A 97 7.09 -2.07 8.82
N MET A 98 8.17 -2.72 9.24
CA MET A 98 9.52 -2.51 8.76
C MET A 98 10.04 -3.84 8.18
N ARG A 99 10.36 -3.87 6.88
CA ARG A 99 10.80 -5.07 6.17
C ARG A 99 12.14 -4.90 5.49
N LEU A 100 12.98 -5.92 5.58
CA LEU A 100 14.16 -6.09 4.73
C LEU A 100 14.01 -7.39 3.95
N TYR A 101 14.22 -7.33 2.65
CA TYR A 101 14.18 -8.50 1.76
C TYR A 101 15.60 -8.84 1.31
N GLY A 102 15.93 -10.13 1.32
CA GLY A 102 17.16 -10.68 0.76
C GLY A 102 17.12 -10.76 -0.77
N MET A 103 18.22 -11.20 -1.38
CA MET A 103 18.36 -11.28 -2.85
C MET A 103 17.31 -12.19 -3.51
N ASN A 104 16.80 -13.18 -2.78
CA ASN A 104 15.81 -14.13 -3.29
C ASN A 104 14.35 -13.68 -3.04
N GLY A 105 14.14 -12.43 -2.60
CA GLY A 105 12.80 -11.92 -2.26
C GLY A 105 12.24 -12.44 -0.94
N GLN A 106 13.00 -13.23 -0.18
CA GLN A 106 12.62 -13.66 1.17
C GLN A 106 12.83 -12.53 2.18
N ILE A 107 11.91 -12.44 3.15
CA ILE A 107 12.03 -11.51 4.26
C ILE A 107 13.18 -11.97 5.16
N ILE A 108 14.16 -11.09 5.37
CA ILE A 108 15.29 -11.33 6.29
C ILE A 108 15.15 -10.52 7.59
N HIS A 109 14.23 -9.57 7.63
CA HIS A 109 13.90 -8.81 8.83
C HIS A 109 12.48 -8.29 8.72
N HIS A 110 11.66 -8.51 9.75
CA HIS A 110 10.30 -7.99 9.83
C HIS A 110 10.00 -7.59 11.28
N CYS A 111 9.80 -6.30 11.49
CA CYS A 111 9.59 -5.71 12.82
C CYS A 111 8.61 -4.54 12.76
N ASP A 112 8.11 -4.10 13.91
CA ASP A 112 7.38 -2.83 14.06
C ASP A 112 8.33 -1.63 14.33
N GLY A 113 9.63 -1.92 14.37
CA GLY A 113 10.68 -0.98 14.72
C GLY A 113 11.16 -1.10 16.17
N VAL A 114 10.47 -1.85 17.03
CA VAL A 114 10.84 -2.16 18.40
C VAL A 114 11.12 -3.66 18.53
N GLU A 115 10.17 -4.49 18.11
CA GLU A 115 10.17 -5.95 18.24
C GLU A 115 9.99 -6.63 16.90
N TYR A 116 10.49 -7.87 16.78
CA TYR A 116 10.22 -8.71 15.62
C TYR A 116 8.75 -9.07 15.54
N LEU A 117 8.21 -9.06 14.32
CA LEU A 117 6.86 -9.51 13.98
C LEU A 117 6.87 -10.89 13.31
N SER A 118 8.00 -11.26 12.69
CA SER A 118 8.23 -12.60 12.17
C SER A 118 9.74 -12.84 11.98
N PRO A 119 10.22 -14.09 11.95
CA PRO A 119 9.46 -15.35 12.07
C PRO A 119 8.80 -15.53 13.45
N GLU A 120 7.82 -16.44 13.55
CA GLU A 120 7.03 -16.65 14.78
C GLU A 120 7.91 -16.97 16.00
N GLU A 121 9.02 -17.68 15.79
CA GLU A 121 10.02 -18.01 16.81
C GLU A 121 10.72 -16.79 17.44
N ASP A 122 10.81 -15.69 16.69
CA ASP A 122 11.45 -14.45 17.16
C ASP A 122 10.40 -13.37 17.54
N ALA A 123 9.11 -13.63 17.33
CA ALA A 123 8.07 -12.62 17.51
C ALA A 123 8.02 -12.08 18.96
N GLY A 124 8.06 -10.75 19.12
CA GLY A 124 8.14 -10.08 20.42
C GLY A 124 9.56 -9.86 20.94
N GLU A 125 10.59 -10.46 20.33
CA GLU A 125 11.98 -10.19 20.71
C GLU A 125 12.47 -8.84 20.17
N PRO A 126 13.40 -8.14 20.86
CA PRO A 126 13.93 -6.87 20.40
C PRO A 126 14.58 -6.96 19.01
N CYS A 127 14.11 -6.14 18.06
CA CYS A 127 14.55 -6.24 16.66
C CYS A 127 15.98 -5.73 16.41
N GLY A 128 16.59 -5.02 17.37
CA GLY A 128 17.94 -4.47 17.22
C GLY A 128 18.06 -3.30 16.23
N CYS A 129 16.94 -2.77 15.70
CA CYS A 129 16.97 -1.57 14.88
C CYS A 129 17.47 -0.34 15.67
N PRO A 130 18.19 0.60 15.03
CA PRO A 130 18.64 1.82 15.68
C PRO A 130 17.50 2.63 16.29
N LYS A 131 17.69 3.24 17.46
CA LYS A 131 16.62 4.03 18.10
C LYS A 131 16.26 5.29 17.31
N LEU A 132 17.25 5.95 16.71
CA LEU A 132 17.03 7.21 16.01
C LEU A 132 16.50 7.00 14.59
N PHE A 133 15.45 7.74 14.24
CA PHE A 133 14.83 7.69 12.91
C PHE A 133 15.84 7.93 11.77
N ALA A 134 16.77 8.89 11.95
CA ALA A 134 17.79 9.20 10.95
C ALA A 134 18.76 8.02 10.72
N GLU A 135 19.11 7.29 11.78
CA GLU A 135 19.98 6.11 11.71
C GLU A 135 19.26 4.94 11.03
N ARG A 136 17.98 4.72 11.32
CA ARG A 136 17.14 3.73 10.61
C ARG A 136 17.14 3.99 9.12
N LYS A 137 16.85 5.24 8.72
CA LYS A 137 16.84 5.66 7.31
C LYS A 137 18.22 5.48 6.66
N ALA A 138 19.31 5.78 7.37
CA ALA A 138 20.67 5.60 6.85
C ALA A 138 21.03 4.11 6.66
N LEU A 139 20.69 3.26 7.64
CA LEU A 139 20.96 1.82 7.58
C LEU A 139 20.19 1.17 6.43
N ALA A 140 18.91 1.52 6.29
CA ALA A 140 18.05 1.05 5.20
C ALA A 140 18.52 1.53 3.83
N LYS A 141 19.01 2.77 3.72
CA LYS A 141 19.61 3.31 2.49
C LYS A 141 20.88 2.53 2.11
N SER A 142 21.64 2.04 3.09
CA SER A 142 22.80 1.18 2.84
C SER A 142 22.45 -0.28 2.54
N GLY A 143 21.16 -0.65 2.48
CA GLY A 143 20.69 -2.01 2.23
C GLY A 143 20.87 -2.97 3.41
N ARG A 144 21.23 -2.47 4.59
CA ARG A 144 21.54 -3.28 5.79
C ARG A 144 20.48 -3.22 6.87
N GLY A 145 19.40 -2.47 6.64
CA GLY A 145 18.33 -2.29 7.61
C GLY A 145 16.97 -2.31 6.91
N PRO A 146 15.90 -2.63 7.66
CA PRO A 146 14.56 -2.67 7.11
C PRO A 146 14.09 -1.29 6.66
N LYS A 147 13.19 -1.28 5.67
CA LYS A 147 12.48 -0.09 5.18
C LYS A 147 11.02 -0.17 5.61
N PRO A 148 10.33 0.97 5.72
CA PRO A 148 8.89 0.98 5.84
C PRO A 148 8.21 0.12 4.78
N ALA A 149 7.15 -0.57 5.19
CA ALA A 149 6.15 -1.16 4.33
C ALA A 149 4.78 -0.76 4.86
N THR A 150 4.32 0.40 4.43
CA THR A 150 3.01 0.95 4.77
C THR A 150 1.98 0.43 3.78
N ARG A 151 0.82 0.00 4.29
CA ARG A 151 -0.34 -0.40 3.52
C ARG A 151 -1.56 0.39 3.98
N ILE A 152 -2.28 0.97 3.03
CA ILE A 152 -3.57 1.62 3.26
C ILE A 152 -4.62 0.85 2.48
N VAL A 153 -5.65 0.35 3.17
CA VAL A 153 -6.81 -0.31 2.59
C VAL A 153 -7.99 0.65 2.59
N PHE A 154 -8.72 0.71 1.49
CA PHE A 154 -9.80 1.67 1.31
C PHE A 154 -10.82 1.19 0.26
N THR A 155 -11.99 1.80 0.19
CA THR A 155 -12.92 1.68 -0.95
C THR A 155 -12.94 2.98 -1.75
N LEU A 156 -13.34 2.92 -3.02
CA LEU A 156 -13.49 4.14 -3.83
C LEU A 156 -14.78 4.85 -3.44
N ALA A 157 -14.71 6.14 -3.07
CA ALA A 157 -15.88 6.86 -2.58
C ALA A 157 -17.04 6.94 -3.58
N ASP A 158 -16.73 6.90 -4.89
CA ASP A 158 -17.72 6.95 -5.97
C ASP A 158 -18.25 5.57 -6.41
N ALA A 159 -17.62 4.48 -5.95
CA ALA A 159 -18.10 3.12 -6.17
C ALA A 159 -17.64 2.16 -5.07
N PRO A 160 -18.19 2.27 -3.84
CA PRO A 160 -17.79 1.41 -2.74
C PRO A 160 -18.12 -0.08 -2.97
N HIS A 161 -19.14 -0.35 -3.79
CA HIS A 161 -19.58 -1.70 -4.17
C HIS A 161 -18.55 -2.48 -5.01
N LEU A 162 -17.55 -1.82 -5.61
CA LEU A 162 -16.47 -2.52 -6.34
C LEU A 162 -15.58 -3.33 -5.41
N GLY A 163 -15.59 -3.05 -4.10
CA GLY A 163 -14.78 -3.74 -3.11
C GLY A 163 -13.58 -2.93 -2.64
N LYS A 164 -12.69 -3.60 -1.90
CA LYS A 164 -11.55 -2.95 -1.25
C LYS A 164 -10.35 -2.85 -2.19
N PHE A 165 -9.68 -1.71 -2.14
CA PHE A 165 -8.42 -1.46 -2.80
C PHE A 165 -7.31 -1.36 -1.76
N ALA A 166 -6.07 -1.53 -2.20
CA ALA A 166 -4.92 -1.28 -1.35
C ALA A 166 -3.87 -0.43 -2.06
N MET A 167 -3.17 0.39 -1.30
CA MET A 167 -1.94 1.03 -1.72
C MET A 167 -0.81 0.61 -0.79
N GLY A 168 0.33 0.23 -1.36
CA GLY A 168 1.57 0.00 -0.62
C GLY A 168 2.56 1.15 -0.82
N SER A 169 3.29 1.53 0.22
CA SER A 169 4.36 2.52 0.13
C SER A 169 5.54 2.18 1.04
N GLY A 170 6.76 2.38 0.53
CA GLY A 170 7.99 2.36 1.33
C GLY A 170 8.51 3.74 1.74
N SER A 171 7.63 4.75 1.70
CA SER A 171 8.01 6.15 1.94
C SER A 171 8.27 6.43 3.41
N TRP A 172 9.50 6.91 3.69
CA TRP A 172 9.85 7.42 5.01
C TRP A 172 9.09 8.69 5.40
N ASP A 173 8.67 9.49 4.42
CA ASP A 173 7.92 10.72 4.70
C ASP A 173 6.45 10.42 4.99
N LEU A 174 5.91 9.32 4.45
CA LEU A 174 4.59 8.83 4.83
C LEU A 174 4.58 8.34 6.29
N VAL A 175 5.52 7.45 6.66
CA VAL A 175 5.61 6.90 8.04
C VAL A 175 5.71 7.99 9.10
N ARG A 176 6.37 9.11 8.80
CA ARG A 176 6.49 10.24 9.76
C ARG A 176 5.15 10.83 10.18
N VAL A 177 4.15 10.78 9.30
CA VAL A 177 2.86 11.44 9.48
C VAL A 177 1.70 10.45 9.61
N LEU A 178 1.95 9.14 9.66
CA LEU A 178 0.89 8.13 9.78
C LEU A 178 0.03 8.33 11.02
N HIS A 179 0.67 8.60 12.17
CA HIS A 179 -0.03 8.90 13.42
C HIS A 179 -1.00 10.10 13.28
N GLU A 180 -0.69 11.09 12.44
CA GLU A 180 -1.60 12.21 12.19
C GLU A 180 -2.84 11.78 11.39
N TYR A 181 -2.69 10.79 10.51
CA TYR A 181 -3.80 10.24 9.73
C TYR A 181 -4.66 9.30 10.58
N GLU A 182 -4.02 8.40 11.32
CA GLU A 182 -4.68 7.48 12.26
C GLU A 182 -5.50 8.26 13.28
N ASN A 183 -4.90 9.26 13.96
CA ASN A 183 -5.61 10.09 14.92
C ASN A 183 -6.83 10.80 14.31
N LYS A 184 -6.70 11.39 13.10
CA LYS A 184 -7.83 12.06 12.45
C LYS A 184 -8.94 11.10 12.03
N ILE A 185 -8.61 9.85 11.69
CA ILE A 185 -9.59 8.83 11.35
C ILE A 185 -10.27 8.32 12.63
N GLU A 186 -9.52 8.15 13.71
CA GLU A 186 -10.04 7.84 15.05
C GLU A 186 -11.00 8.94 15.52
N ASP A 187 -10.63 10.21 15.41
CA ASP A 187 -11.48 11.37 15.75
C ASP A 187 -12.81 11.31 14.97
N VAL A 188 -12.77 11.03 13.65
CA VAL A 188 -14.00 10.89 12.85
C VAL A 188 -14.86 9.74 13.35
N ARG A 189 -14.25 8.61 13.71
CA ARG A 189 -14.96 7.42 14.20
C ARG A 189 -15.64 7.70 15.54
N ASP A 190 -14.93 8.36 16.45
CA ASP A 190 -15.41 8.69 17.79
C ASP A 190 -16.50 9.77 17.76
N ASP A 191 -16.34 10.81 16.93
CA ASP A 191 -17.27 11.93 16.83
C ASP A 191 -18.54 11.60 16.04
N HIS A 192 -18.54 10.53 15.25
CA HIS A 192 -19.63 10.18 14.32
C HIS A 192 -20.11 8.73 14.40
N ASP A 193 -20.26 8.20 15.62
CA ASP A 193 -20.88 6.89 15.91
C ASP A 193 -20.29 5.72 15.08
N GLY A 194 -18.95 5.69 14.94
CA GLY A 194 -18.26 4.64 14.20
C GLY A 194 -18.22 4.81 12.69
N ALA A 195 -18.54 6.01 12.15
CA ALA A 195 -18.52 6.26 10.72
C ALA A 195 -17.11 6.13 10.12
N SER A 196 -17.03 5.56 8.91
CA SER A 196 -15.82 5.56 8.09
C SER A 196 -15.43 6.98 7.67
N ALA A 197 -14.15 7.22 7.45
CA ALA A 197 -13.63 8.54 7.06
C ALA A 197 -13.62 8.73 5.52
N LEU A 198 -14.17 9.84 5.04
CA LEU A 198 -13.97 10.29 3.67
C LEU A 198 -12.59 10.96 3.56
N CYS A 199 -11.79 10.47 2.62
CA CYS A 199 -10.42 10.92 2.42
C CYS A 199 -10.13 11.23 0.95
N THR A 200 -9.06 11.99 0.73
CA THR A 200 -8.39 12.07 -0.57
C THR A 200 -7.03 11.42 -0.48
N LEU A 201 -6.80 10.44 -1.34
CA LEU A 201 -5.50 9.83 -1.55
C LEU A 201 -4.86 10.46 -2.79
N ALA A 202 -3.65 10.99 -2.65
CA ALA A 202 -2.99 11.78 -3.69
C ALA A 202 -1.51 11.39 -3.89
N LEU A 203 -0.99 11.62 -5.10
CA LEU A 203 0.43 11.70 -5.39
C LEU A 203 0.84 13.17 -5.50
N GLU A 204 1.71 13.61 -4.61
CA GLU A 204 2.22 14.97 -4.57
C GLU A 204 3.70 15.02 -4.96
N ASN A 205 4.05 15.95 -5.86
CA ASN A 205 5.44 16.26 -6.16
C ASN A 205 6.04 17.08 -5.00
N VAL A 206 7.14 16.60 -4.45
CA VAL A 206 7.95 17.31 -3.48
C VAL A 206 9.24 17.73 -4.18
N GLU A 207 9.43 19.04 -4.33
CA GLU A 207 10.64 19.62 -4.88
C GLU A 207 11.33 20.51 -3.85
N PHE A 208 12.61 20.27 -3.58
CA PHE A 208 13.41 21.11 -2.69
C PHE A 208 14.91 20.99 -2.99
N VAL A 209 15.68 21.94 -2.47
CA VAL A 209 17.14 21.91 -2.51
C VAL A 209 17.66 21.56 -1.10
N PRO A 210 18.24 20.38 -0.88
CA PRO A 210 18.80 20.01 0.40
C PRO A 210 19.93 20.96 0.80
N LYS A 211 19.88 21.44 2.06
CA LYS A 211 20.95 22.28 2.63
C LYS A 211 22.16 21.46 3.09
N GLY A 212 22.05 20.14 3.17
CA GLY A 212 23.08 19.21 3.62
C GLY A 212 22.94 17.80 3.02
N GLY A 213 23.93 16.94 3.29
CA GLY A 213 23.98 15.57 2.79
C GLY A 213 24.49 15.44 1.35
N PRO A 214 24.50 14.22 0.78
CA PRO A 214 25.09 13.94 -0.53
C PRO A 214 24.46 14.68 -1.72
N MET A 215 23.22 15.15 -1.56
CA MET A 215 22.47 15.91 -2.57
C MET A 215 22.47 17.42 -2.28
N LYS A 216 23.37 17.92 -1.41
CA LYS A 216 23.45 19.34 -1.06
C LYS A 216 23.56 20.21 -2.31
N GLY A 217 22.70 21.24 -2.39
CA GLY A 217 22.70 22.20 -3.49
C GLY A 217 22.15 21.67 -4.83
N LYS A 218 21.70 20.41 -4.89
CA LYS A 218 21.01 19.85 -6.07
C LYS A 218 19.51 19.86 -5.84
N THR A 219 18.73 20.22 -6.86
CA THR A 219 17.27 20.04 -6.81
C THR A 219 16.95 18.55 -6.70
N VAL A 220 16.16 18.22 -5.69
CA VAL A 220 15.60 16.88 -5.48
C VAL A 220 14.09 17.00 -5.69
N SER A 221 13.56 16.22 -6.62
CA SER A 221 12.12 16.07 -6.87
C SER A 221 11.75 14.59 -6.78
N TYR A 222 10.64 14.28 -6.09
CA TYR A 222 10.05 12.94 -6.06
C TYR A 222 8.56 13.03 -5.76
N MET A 223 7.81 12.00 -6.15
CA MET A 223 6.39 11.88 -5.81
C MET A 223 6.22 11.14 -4.49
N LYS A 224 5.33 11.63 -3.63
CA LYS A 224 4.92 10.92 -2.41
C LYS A 224 3.41 10.70 -2.39
N PRO A 225 2.94 9.57 -1.85
CA PRO A 225 1.55 9.42 -1.47
C PRO A 225 1.23 10.30 -0.26
N THR A 226 0.08 10.98 -0.29
CA THR A 226 -0.48 11.72 0.85
C THR A 226 -1.94 11.35 1.05
N LEU A 227 -2.38 11.41 2.30
CA LEU A 227 -3.77 11.21 2.68
C LEU A 227 -4.28 12.48 3.35
N THR A 228 -5.47 12.93 2.93
CA THR A 228 -6.18 14.05 3.57
C THR A 228 -7.53 13.54 4.06
N VAL A 229 -7.80 13.67 5.37
CA VAL A 229 -9.07 13.29 6.00
C VAL A 229 -10.01 14.51 5.97
N HIS A 230 -11.24 14.31 5.48
CA HIS A 230 -12.23 15.40 5.30
C HIS A 230 -13.38 15.37 6.30
N GLY A 231 -13.59 14.25 7.00
CA GLY A 231 -14.74 14.03 7.90
C GLY A 231 -15.39 12.66 7.66
N PRO A 232 -16.61 12.43 8.17
CA PRO A 232 -17.32 11.17 7.99
C PRO A 232 -17.76 10.99 6.53
N ALA A 233 -17.69 9.74 6.05
CA ALA A 233 -18.29 9.34 4.79
C ALA A 233 -19.83 9.41 4.89
N ALA A 234 -20.49 9.77 3.79
CA ALA A 234 -21.95 9.73 3.74
C ALA A 234 -22.43 8.28 3.93
N LYS A 235 -23.48 8.07 4.75
CA LYS A 235 -24.04 6.75 5.03
C LYS A 235 -24.48 6.01 3.75
N ASP A 236 -24.98 6.75 2.76
CA ASP A 236 -25.44 6.21 1.47
C ASP A 236 -24.28 5.80 0.52
N ALA A 237 -23.04 6.22 0.81
CA ALA A 237 -21.89 5.75 0.06
C ALA A 237 -21.45 4.36 0.54
N ALA A 238 -21.54 4.08 1.84
CA ALA A 238 -21.09 2.81 2.41
C ALA A 238 -22.02 1.63 2.05
N GLU A 239 -23.31 1.89 1.85
CA GLU A 239 -24.31 0.89 1.46
C GLU A 239 -24.70 1.11 -0.01
N GLY A 240 -24.02 0.42 -0.93
CA GLY A 240 -24.33 0.47 -2.37
C GLY A 240 -25.82 0.26 -2.61
N THR A 241 -26.52 1.33 -3.00
CA THR A 241 -27.97 1.31 -3.18
C THR A 241 -28.29 0.56 -4.48
N VAL A 242 -28.72 -0.69 -4.34
CA VAL A 242 -29.42 -1.42 -5.41
C VAL A 242 -30.86 -0.92 -5.40
N THR A 243 -31.19 0.05 -6.24
CA THR A 243 -32.58 0.31 -6.62
C THR A 243 -32.92 -0.55 -7.82
N VAL A 244 -33.84 -1.50 -7.60
CA VAL A 244 -34.60 -2.22 -8.64
C VAL A 244 -35.64 -1.28 -9.24
#